data_AF-A0A7C9D070-F1
#
_entry.id   AF-A0A7C9D070-F1
#
_cell.length_a   1.000
_cell.length_b   1.000
_cell.length_c   1.000
_cell.angle_alpha   90.00
_cell.angle_beta   90.00
_cell.angle_gamma   90.00
#
_symmetry.space_group_name_H-M   'P 1'
#
loop_
_entity.id
_entity.type
_entity.pdbx_description
1 polymer ?
#
loop_
_entity_poly.entity_id
_entity_poly.type
_entity_poly.pdbx_seq_one_letter_code
_entity_poly.pdbx_strand_id
1 'polypeptide(L)'
;GKRNDCFYGADEDSNLLEYAYELWMDGRGMEFIDPALDDSSSMYKLMRCMGIGLLCVQEKQEDRPSMLQVLSMLKNETEPTMAPKRPAFSTKAYGPDAQQNSCSRHQHRCSNYMDSTASELEPR
;
A
#
# COMPACT_ATOMS: atom_id res chain seq x y z
N GLY A 1 -10.11 -10.65 5.77
CA GLY A 1 -8.94 -9.79 5.54
C GLY A 1 -7.79 -10.61 4.99
N LYS A 2 -7.10 -10.09 3.97
CA LYS A 2 -5.90 -10.69 3.36
C LYS A 2 -4.66 -10.22 4.12
N ARG A 3 -3.58 -11.01 4.15
CA ARG A 3 -2.33 -10.67 4.88
C ARG A 3 -1.53 -9.60 4.14
N ASN A 4 -1.05 -8.57 4.81
CA ASN A 4 -0.33 -7.44 4.18
C ASN A 4 1.12 -7.73 3.74
N ASP A 5 1.70 -8.86 4.14
CA ASP A 5 3.11 -9.24 3.90
C ASP A 5 3.25 -10.35 2.85
N CYS A 6 2.25 -10.52 1.98
CA CYS A 6 2.37 -11.42 0.83
C CYS A 6 2.79 -10.64 -0.42
N PHE A 7 3.35 -11.33 -1.40
CA PHE A 7 3.53 -10.76 -2.73
C PHE A 7 2.17 -10.64 -3.43
N TYR A 8 2.02 -9.57 -4.20
CA TYR A 8 0.81 -9.23 -4.96
C TYR A 8 1.16 -9.06 -6.45
N GLY A 9 0.11 -9.05 -7.30
CA GLY A 9 0.25 -8.88 -8.75
C GLY A 9 0.48 -10.17 -9.53
N ALA A 10 0.52 -10.05 -10.87
CA ALA A 10 0.59 -11.19 -11.79
C ALA A 10 1.89 -12.00 -11.67
N ASP A 11 2.98 -11.35 -11.27
CA ASP A 11 4.32 -11.97 -11.17
C ASP A 11 4.71 -12.35 -9.74
N GLU A 12 3.83 -12.12 -8.73
CA GLU A 12 4.13 -12.35 -7.30
C GLU A 12 5.49 -11.77 -6.83
N ASP A 13 5.92 -10.65 -7.42
CA ASP A 13 7.20 -10.00 -7.10
C ASP A 13 7.02 -8.57 -6.53
N SER A 14 5.77 -8.08 -6.45
CA SER A 14 5.47 -6.73 -5.98
C SER A 14 4.91 -6.75 -4.55
N ASN A 15 5.33 -5.77 -3.73
CA ASN A 15 4.73 -5.57 -2.41
C ASN A 15 3.34 -4.93 -2.54
N LEU A 16 2.55 -4.94 -1.46
CA LEU A 16 1.19 -4.40 -1.44
C LEU A 16 1.08 -2.96 -1.96
N LEU A 17 2.02 -2.09 -1.58
CA LEU A 17 1.99 -0.67 -1.97
C LEU A 17 2.30 -0.47 -3.44
N GLU A 18 3.24 -1.25 -3.99
CA GLU A 18 3.57 -1.24 -5.41
C GLU A 18 2.39 -1.73 -6.25
N TYR A 19 1.77 -2.84 -5.87
CA TYR A 19 0.57 -3.35 -6.53
C TYR A 19 -0.61 -2.36 -6.49
N ALA A 20 -0.84 -1.74 -5.32
CA ALA A 20 -1.85 -0.70 -5.17
C ALA A 20 -1.56 0.48 -6.11
N TYR A 21 -0.31 0.96 -6.14
CA TYR A 21 0.09 2.10 -6.97
C TYR A 21 -0.07 1.80 -8.46
N GLU A 22 0.36 0.62 -8.94
CA GLU A 22 0.23 0.20 -10.34
C GLU A 22 -1.25 0.15 -10.76
N LEU A 23 -2.10 -0.51 -9.98
CA LEU A 23 -3.54 -0.56 -10.26
C LEU A 23 -4.19 0.83 -10.24
N TRP A 24 -3.79 1.70 -9.31
CA TRP A 24 -4.29 3.07 -9.25
C TRP A 24 -3.90 3.87 -10.49
N MET A 25 -2.64 3.78 -10.93
CA MET A 25 -2.12 4.43 -12.13
C MET A 25 -2.81 3.94 -13.41
N ASP A 26 -3.11 2.64 -13.50
CA ASP A 26 -3.78 2.02 -14.64
C ASP A 26 -5.30 2.25 -14.65
N GLY A 27 -5.86 2.94 -13.66
CA GLY A 27 -7.31 3.11 -13.50
C GLY A 27 -8.05 1.83 -13.10
N ARG A 28 -7.31 0.81 -12.66
CA ARG A 28 -7.78 -0.53 -12.27
C ARG A 28 -7.86 -0.72 -10.75
N GLY A 29 -7.84 0.36 -9.97
CA GLY A 29 -7.78 0.30 -8.51
C GLY A 29 -8.92 -0.50 -7.84
N MET A 30 -10.06 -0.69 -8.51
CA MET A 30 -11.13 -1.56 -7.99
C MET A 30 -10.70 -3.03 -7.82
N GLU A 31 -9.70 -3.50 -8.57
CA GLU A 31 -9.13 -4.84 -8.38
C GLU A 31 -8.34 -4.98 -7.06
N PHE A 32 -8.01 -3.86 -6.42
CA PHE A 32 -7.32 -3.82 -5.13
C PHE A 32 -8.29 -3.83 -3.95
N ILE A 33 -9.51 -3.32 -4.14
CA ILE A 33 -10.49 -3.13 -3.06
C ILE A 33 -11.04 -4.49 -2.62
N ASP A 34 -11.27 -4.66 -1.30
CA ASP A 34 -11.89 -5.87 -0.77
C ASP A 34 -13.30 -6.05 -1.39
N PRO A 35 -13.62 -7.20 -1.99
CA PRO A 35 -14.94 -7.44 -2.59
C PRO A 35 -16.11 -7.26 -1.62
N ALA A 36 -15.88 -7.39 -0.30
CA ALA A 36 -16.90 -7.12 0.70
C ALA A 36 -17.30 -5.62 0.76
N LEU A 37 -16.49 -4.74 0.18
CA LEU A 37 -16.72 -3.30 0.06
C LEU A 37 -17.17 -2.89 -1.35
N ASP A 38 -17.34 -3.84 -2.27
CA ASP A 38 -17.72 -3.58 -3.66
C ASP A 38 -19.19 -3.14 -3.75
N ASP A 39 -19.42 -1.86 -3.51
CA ASP A 39 -20.66 -1.17 -3.81
C ASP A 39 -20.41 -0.19 -4.96
N SER A 40 -20.99 -0.51 -6.12
CA SER A 40 -20.93 0.31 -7.34
C SER A 40 -21.28 1.79 -7.14
N SER A 41 -22.11 2.11 -6.13
CA SER A 41 -22.48 3.50 -5.81
C SER A 41 -21.34 4.30 -5.15
N SER A 42 -20.33 3.61 -4.61
CA SER A 42 -19.23 4.16 -3.82
C SER A 42 -17.87 4.05 -4.50
N MET A 43 -17.82 3.54 -5.74
CA MET A 43 -16.58 3.31 -6.50
C MET A 43 -15.64 4.53 -6.49
N TYR A 44 -16.18 5.73 -6.72
CA TYR A 44 -15.39 6.96 -6.70
C TYR A 44 -14.80 7.28 -5.33
N LYS A 45 -15.54 6.99 -4.24
CA LYS A 45 -15.06 7.19 -2.86
C LYS A 45 -13.94 6.22 -2.53
N LEU A 46 -14.07 4.96 -2.94
CA LEU A 46 -13.06 3.92 -2.74
C LEU A 46 -11.78 4.25 -3.50
N MET A 47 -11.89 4.63 -4.77
CA MET A 47 -10.74 5.08 -5.58
C MET A 47 -10.06 6.32 -5.01
N ARG A 48 -10.85 7.27 -4.49
CA ARG A 48 -10.33 8.47 -3.81
C ARG A 48 -9.61 8.11 -2.52
N CYS A 49 -10.19 7.24 -1.69
CA CYS A 49 -9.55 6.74 -0.46
C CYS A 49 -8.25 6.01 -0.75
N MET A 50 -8.21 5.20 -1.82
CA MET A 50 -6.99 4.53 -2.28
C MET A 50 -5.90 5.56 -2.65
N GLY A 51 -6.24 6.58 -3.44
CA GLY A 51 -5.32 7.66 -3.80
C GLY A 51 -4.79 8.44 -2.58
N ILE A 52 -5.67 8.79 -1.64
CA ILE A 52 -5.28 9.45 -0.38
C ILE A 52 -4.36 8.55 0.46
N GLY A 53 -4.67 7.24 0.54
CA GLY A 53 -3.82 6.26 1.22
C GLY A 53 -2.41 6.21 0.64
N LEU A 54 -2.30 6.21 -0.70
CA LEU A 54 -1.02 6.25 -1.42
C LEU A 54 -0.24 7.56 -1.20
N LEU A 55 -0.93 8.69 -1.01
CA LEU A 55 -0.30 9.97 -0.64
C LEU A 55 0.25 9.95 0.79
N CYS A 56 -0.46 9.33 1.74
CA CYS A 56 -0.05 9.28 3.14
C CYS A 56 1.25 8.47 3.38
N VAL A 57 1.56 7.54 2.49
CA VAL A 57 2.72 6.64 2.59
C VAL A 57 3.86 7.01 1.63
N GLN A 58 3.86 8.24 1.11
CA GLN A 58 4.95 8.74 0.28
C GLN A 58 6.30 8.68 1.02
N GLU A 59 7.37 8.41 0.29
CA GLU A 59 8.71 8.32 0.89
C GLU A 59 9.11 9.63 1.56
N LYS A 60 9.04 10.70 0.77
CA LYS A 60 9.38 12.06 1.14
C LYS A 60 8.30 12.66 2.02
N GLN A 61 8.72 13.30 3.10
CA GLN A 61 7.80 13.92 4.05
C GLN A 61 7.00 15.05 3.40
N GLU A 62 7.65 15.82 2.52
CA GLU A 62 7.05 16.94 1.80
C GLU A 62 5.96 16.52 0.80
N ASP A 63 5.94 15.24 0.42
CA ASP A 63 4.92 14.68 -0.48
C ASP A 63 3.72 14.09 0.29
N ARG A 64 3.82 13.98 1.62
CA ARG A 64 2.72 13.49 2.46
C ARG A 64 1.77 14.63 2.81
N PRO A 65 0.45 14.44 2.67
CA PRO A 65 -0.52 15.43 3.10
C PRO A 65 -0.52 15.54 4.63
N SER A 66 -0.72 16.75 5.14
CA SER A 66 -1.04 16.96 6.55
C SER A 66 -2.40 16.34 6.89
N MET A 67 -2.63 16.03 8.18
CA MET A 67 -3.92 15.50 8.63
C MET A 67 -5.11 16.40 8.28
N LEU A 68 -4.91 17.72 8.26
CA LEU A 68 -5.95 18.68 7.84
C LEU A 68 -6.26 18.57 6.35
N GLN A 69 -5.24 18.39 5.51
CA GLN A 69 -5.41 18.15 4.08
C GLN A 69 -6.14 16.82 3.84
N VAL A 70 -5.76 15.74 4.54
CA VAL A 70 -6.47 14.46 4.47
C VAL A 70 -7.95 14.63 4.83
N LEU A 71 -8.26 15.33 5.92
CA LEU A 71 -9.64 15.59 6.34
C LEU A 71 -10.42 16.40 5.29
N SER A 72 -9.78 17.42 4.68
CA SER A 72 -10.37 18.20 3.60
C SER A 72 -10.66 17.34 2.38
N MET A 73 -9.68 16.53 1.96
CA MET A 73 -9.82 15.62 0.81
C MET A 73 -10.93 14.59 1.03
N LEU A 74 -11.11 14.08 2.26
CA LEU A 74 -12.18 13.13 2.57
C LEU A 74 -13.58 13.77 2.62
N LYS A 75 -13.68 15.03 3.08
CA LYS A 75 -14.95 15.75 3.17
C LYS A 75 -15.42 16.32 1.83
N ASN A 76 -14.49 16.78 1.01
CA ASN A 76 -14.79 17.52 -0.21
C ASN A 76 -14.58 16.60 -1.43
N GLU A 77 -15.64 15.94 -1.87
CA GLU A 77 -15.58 14.97 -2.98
C GLU A 77 -15.14 15.58 -4.33
N THR A 78 -15.18 16.91 -4.46
CA THR A 78 -14.78 17.67 -5.65
C THR A 78 -13.36 18.24 -5.58
N GLU A 79 -12.68 18.12 -4.44
CA GLU A 79 -11.34 18.69 -4.28
C GLU A 79 -10.33 17.83 -5.06
N PRO A 80 -9.49 18.44 -5.92
CA PRO A 80 -8.53 17.72 -6.75
C PRO A 80 -7.42 17.13 -5.90
N THR A 81 -7.39 15.80 -5.79
CA THR A 81 -6.31 15.10 -5.09
C THR A 81 -5.05 15.07 -5.95
N MET A 82 -3.91 15.43 -5.36
CA MET A 82 -2.60 15.27 -6.01
C MET A 82 -2.37 13.80 -6.43
N ALA A 83 -1.71 13.57 -7.55
CA ALA A 83 -1.34 12.22 -7.95
C ALA A 83 -0.21 11.70 -7.03
N PRO A 84 -0.35 10.52 -6.41
CA PRO A 84 0.75 9.89 -5.69
C PRO A 84 1.93 9.63 -6.63
N LYS A 85 3.13 9.73 -6.08
CA LYS A 85 4.37 9.25 -6.72
C LYS A 85 4.56 7.77 -6.43
N ARG A 86 5.44 7.13 -7.21
CA ARG A 86 5.80 5.72 -7.04
C ARG A 86 6.35 5.48 -5.62
N PRO A 87 5.88 4.45 -4.89
CA PRO A 87 6.41 4.09 -3.58
C PRO A 87 7.90 3.73 -3.61
N ALA A 88 8.64 4.12 -2.56
CA ALA A 88 10.08 3.89 -2.40
C ALA A 88 10.51 2.41 -2.48
N PHE A 89 9.63 1.52 -2.03
CA PHE A 89 9.92 0.09 -1.87
C PHE A 89 9.70 -0.73 -3.15
N SER A 90 9.53 -0.07 -4.30
CA SER A 90 9.47 -0.77 -5.59
C SER A 90 10.81 -1.48 -5.83
N THR A 91 10.76 -2.80 -5.87
CA THR A 91 11.93 -3.64 -6.21
C THR A 91 12.28 -3.53 -7.69
N LYS A 92 11.37 -2.97 -8.50
CA LYS A 92 11.52 -2.75 -9.94
C LYS A 92 12.17 -1.38 -10.22
N ALA A 93 13.50 -1.35 -10.23
CA ALA A 93 14.24 -0.21 -10.78
C ALA A 93 14.03 -0.12 -12.30
N TYR A 94 13.32 0.91 -12.78
CA TYR A 94 13.33 1.30 -14.19
C TYR A 94 14.48 2.30 -14.41
N GLY A 95 15.72 1.80 -14.46
CA GLY A 95 16.91 2.60 -14.73
C GLY A 95 18.14 1.73 -15.05
N PRO A 96 19.11 2.22 -15.84
CA PRO A 96 20.25 1.41 -16.31
C PRO A 96 21.24 1.00 -15.21
N ASP A 97 21.15 1.56 -14.00
CA ASP A 97 22.10 1.34 -12.90
C ASP A 97 21.48 0.59 -11.71
N ALA A 98 20.86 -0.55 -11.97
CA ALA A 98 20.32 -1.43 -10.94
C ALA A 98 21.43 -2.18 -10.19
N GLN A 99 22.02 -1.55 -9.17
CA GLN A 99 22.82 -2.28 -8.18
C GLN A 99 21.86 -3.14 -7.35
N GLN A 100 21.91 -4.45 -7.61
CA GLN A 100 21.16 -5.47 -6.89
C GLN A 100 21.46 -5.39 -5.38
N ASN A 101 20.58 -4.77 -4.61
CA ASN A 101 20.55 -5.02 -3.18
C ASN A 101 19.59 -6.19 -2.95
N SER A 102 20.14 -7.40 -3.02
CA SER A 102 19.41 -8.62 -2.72
C SER A 102 19.09 -8.68 -1.23
N CYS A 103 18.00 -8.04 -0.81
CA CYS A 103 17.38 -8.42 0.45
C CYS A 103 16.93 -9.88 0.31
N SER A 104 17.48 -10.71 1.19
CA SER A 104 17.57 -12.16 1.07
C SER A 104 16.26 -12.81 0.65
N ARG A 105 16.32 -13.47 -0.51
CA ARG A 105 15.37 -14.43 -1.07
C ARG A 105 15.09 -15.55 -0.06
N HIS A 106 14.25 -15.29 0.94
CA HIS A 106 13.69 -16.35 1.77
C HIS A 106 12.31 -16.68 1.23
N GLN A 107 12.23 -17.86 0.62
CA GLN A 107 10.98 -18.56 0.32
C GLN A 107 10.19 -18.76 1.62
N HIS A 108 9.52 -17.71 2.12
CA HIS A 108 8.42 -17.91 3.05
C HIS A 108 7.13 -17.95 2.25
N ARG A 109 6.87 -19.14 1.68
CA ARG A 109 5.51 -19.66 1.57
C ARG A 109 4.83 -19.30 2.89
N CYS A 110 3.80 -18.45 2.87
CA CYS A 110 3.16 -17.89 4.05
C CYS A 110 2.96 -18.95 5.15
N SER A 111 3.90 -19.06 6.08
CA SER A 111 3.91 -20.10 7.10
C SER A 111 3.22 -19.54 8.34
N ASN A 112 2.12 -20.17 8.74
CA ASN A 112 1.49 -19.92 10.02
C ASN A 112 2.36 -20.49 11.13
N TYR A 113 3.26 -19.68 11.69
CA TYR A 113 3.86 -19.99 12.99
C TYR A 113 4.20 -18.68 13.72
N MET A 114 3.41 -18.33 14.72
CA MET A 114 3.80 -17.37 15.75
C MET A 114 4.46 -18.19 16.85
N ASP A 115 5.76 -18.03 17.06
CA ASP A 115 6.42 -18.56 18.26
C ASP A 115 6.30 -17.50 19.36
N SER A 116 5.37 -17.71 20.28
CA SER A 116 5.11 -16.78 21.40
C SER A 116 6.14 -17.02 22.51
N THR A 117 7.20 -16.22 22.57
CA THR A 117 7.99 -16.11 23.81
C THR A 117 7.29 -15.16 24.76
N ALA A 118 6.55 -15.69 25.74
CA ALA A 118 6.01 -14.91 26.84
C ALA A 118 7.10 -14.73 27.92
N SER A 119 7.46 -13.48 28.24
CA SER A 119 8.22 -13.15 29.44
C SER A 119 7.26 -12.79 30.57
N GLU A 120 7.32 -13.55 31.65
CA GLU A 120 6.55 -13.34 32.89
C GLU A 120 7.19 -12.19 33.69
N LEU A 121 6.41 -11.16 34.01
CA LEU A 121 6.83 -10.05 34.89
C LEU A 121 6.28 -10.29 36.28
N GLU A 122 7.16 -10.54 37.25
CA GLU A 122 6.83 -10.63 38.67
C GLU A 122 6.46 -9.23 39.24
N PRO A 123 5.35 -9.09 39.97
CA PRO A 123 4.97 -7.83 40.61
C PRO A 123 5.80 -7.56 41.88
N ARG A 124 6.10 -6.27 42.10
CA ARG A 124 6.73 -5.77 43.34
C ARG A 124 5.70 -5.54 44.45
#